data_AF-A0A9Q2NTY8-F1
#
_entry.id   AF-A0A9Q2NTY8-F1
#
_cell.length_a   1.000
_cell.length_b   1.000
_cell.length_c   1.000
_cell.angle_alpha   90.00
_cell.angle_beta   90.00
_cell.angle_gamma   90.00
#
_symmetry.space_group_name_H-M   'P 1'
#
loop_
_entity.id
_entity.type
_entity.pdbx_description
1 polymer ?
#
loop_
_entity_poly.entity_id
_entity_poly.type
_entity_poly.pdbx_seq_one_letter_code
_entity_poly.pdbx_strand_id
1 'polypeptide(L)'
;MTHTPDQGLMPPALTNGHDRSALQSAAPLTVDDMLMGGLAIDAWLKVSKFGMTIGEDATIFDTIPVELHFAEVQYCFGVRYGNPAVYARTYDHVTDTKGRYWHEVLRLAREVDAEAAEFPTADVPFVVLSDLRDRRGDLLAEIGDVLGHSISITGWKFFQRFLRTAQRSGIDIHVGAVRLDLGFEAQSNQKGDWGVLTFTNIQRLK
;
A
#
# COMPACT_ATOMS: atom_id res chain seq x y z
N MET A 1 -65.41 44.80 39.98
CA MET A 1 -65.81 43.59 39.24
C MET A 1 -64.70 43.33 38.21
N THR A 2 -63.70 42.48 38.50
CA THR A 2 -63.69 41.01 38.30
C THR A 2 -63.92 40.67 36.82
N HIS A 3 -63.08 39.97 36.05
CA HIS A 3 -62.26 38.78 36.34
C HIS A 3 -61.26 38.54 35.17
N THR A 4 -60.03 38.12 35.48
CA THR A 4 -59.23 37.08 34.75
C THR A 4 -59.45 35.76 35.54
N PRO A 5 -59.07 34.51 35.16
CA PRO A 5 -58.51 33.91 33.93
C PRO A 5 -59.17 32.56 33.52
N ASP A 6 -58.69 31.91 32.45
CA ASP A 6 -58.57 30.43 32.32
C ASP A 6 -57.59 30.12 31.16
N GLN A 7 -56.31 29.83 31.40
CA GLN A 7 -55.67 28.53 31.68
C GLN A 7 -55.98 27.40 30.68
N GLY A 8 -54.92 26.93 30.01
CA GLY A 8 -54.93 25.79 29.09
C GLY A 8 -53.51 25.31 28.80
N LEU A 9 -52.99 24.53 29.74
CA LEU A 9 -51.79 23.68 29.78
C LEU A 9 -50.82 23.63 28.58
N MET A 10 -49.56 23.97 28.88
CA MET A 10 -48.36 23.39 28.27
C MET A 10 -48.11 21.98 28.84
N PRO A 11 -47.79 20.96 28.02
CA PRO A 11 -47.09 19.77 28.49
C PRO A 11 -45.55 19.99 28.52
N PRO A 12 -44.83 19.35 29.45
CA PRO A 12 -43.40 19.58 29.69
C PRO A 12 -42.53 18.68 28.82
N ALA A 13 -41.38 19.18 28.38
CA ALA A 13 -40.30 18.33 27.86
C ALA A 13 -38.93 18.86 28.33
N LEU A 14 -38.53 18.33 29.48
CA LEU A 14 -37.21 17.75 29.78
C LEU A 14 -35.97 18.49 29.25
N THR A 15 -35.27 19.08 30.22
CA THR A 15 -33.82 19.24 30.28
C THR A 15 -33.09 18.04 29.67
N ASN A 16 -32.10 18.29 28.81
CA ASN A 16 -30.86 17.53 28.64
C ASN A 16 -29.92 18.48 27.88
N GLY A 17 -28.74 18.82 28.36
CA GLY A 17 -27.70 17.90 28.80
C GLY A 17 -26.49 18.23 27.93
N HIS A 18 -25.35 18.46 28.57
CA HIS A 18 -24.07 18.77 27.94
C HIS A 18 -23.78 17.86 26.74
N ASP A 19 -23.48 18.44 25.59
CA ASP A 19 -22.39 17.89 24.77
C ASP A 19 -21.72 19.00 23.95
N ARG A 20 -20.89 19.78 24.64
CA ARG A 20 -19.78 20.44 23.96
C ARG A 20 -18.82 19.31 23.61
N SER A 21 -18.96 18.75 22.41
CA SER A 21 -17.91 17.93 21.80
C SER A 21 -16.67 18.81 21.71
N ALA A 22 -15.85 18.76 22.76
CA ALA A 22 -14.52 19.29 22.74
C ALA A 22 -13.80 18.49 21.66
N LEU A 23 -13.45 19.15 20.56
CA LEU A 23 -12.39 18.72 19.68
C LEU A 23 -11.17 18.48 20.59
N GLN A 24 -10.96 17.22 20.99
CA GLN A 24 -9.72 16.82 21.61
C GLN A 24 -8.65 17.21 20.61
N SER A 25 -7.81 18.18 21.00
CA SER A 25 -6.58 18.46 20.28
C SER A 25 -5.84 17.14 20.18
N ALA A 26 -5.73 16.60 18.96
CA ALA A 26 -4.91 15.42 18.70
C ALA A 26 -3.53 15.71 19.29
N ALA A 27 -3.04 14.80 20.15
CA ALA A 27 -1.70 14.92 20.68
C ALA A 27 -0.71 15.09 19.51
N PRO A 28 0.32 15.94 19.63
CA PRO A 28 1.35 16.02 18.62
C PRO A 28 1.91 14.61 18.37
N LEU A 29 1.99 14.21 17.11
CA LEU A 29 2.60 12.94 16.71
C LEU A 29 3.98 12.83 17.38
N THR A 30 4.18 11.77 18.16
CA THR A 30 5.50 11.48 18.72
C THR A 30 6.40 10.88 17.64
N VAL A 31 7.71 10.87 17.89
CA VAL A 31 8.66 10.16 17.02
C VAL A 31 8.29 8.68 16.93
N ASP A 32 7.80 8.08 18.01
CA ASP A 32 7.33 6.69 18.05
C ASP A 32 6.05 6.50 17.21
N ASP A 33 5.10 7.45 17.27
CA ASP A 33 3.89 7.43 16.41
C ASP A 33 4.23 7.60 14.93
N MET A 34 5.28 8.37 14.62
CA MET A 34 5.79 8.57 13.27
C MET A 34 6.50 7.30 12.74
N LEU A 35 7.19 6.57 13.62
CA LEU A 35 7.87 5.31 13.28
C LEU A 35 6.92 4.10 13.19
N MET A 36 5.73 4.19 13.80
CA MET A 36 4.68 3.15 13.78
C MET A 36 3.70 3.27 12.59
N GLY A 37 3.78 4.34 11.80
CA GLY A 37 2.73 4.74 10.86
C GLY A 37 2.89 4.33 9.39
N GLY A 38 3.83 3.47 9.04
CA GLY A 38 4.04 3.02 7.66
C GLY A 38 5.06 1.89 7.56
N LEU A 39 5.15 1.27 6.38
CA LEU A 39 6.21 0.30 6.10
C LEU A 39 7.58 0.97 6.30
N ALA A 40 8.39 0.45 7.22
CA ALA A 40 9.79 0.84 7.35
C ALA A 40 10.54 0.32 6.11
N ILE A 41 10.69 1.19 5.10
CA ILE A 41 11.32 0.89 3.82
C ILE A 41 12.60 1.71 3.73
N ASP A 42 13.73 1.03 3.56
CA ASP A 42 15.04 1.66 3.39
C ASP A 42 15.23 2.15 1.94
N ALA A 43 14.78 1.35 0.97
CA ALA A 43 14.79 1.73 -0.44
C ALA A 43 13.64 1.10 -1.25
N TRP A 44 13.24 1.76 -2.34
CA TRP A 44 12.20 1.25 -3.23
C TRP A 44 12.78 0.41 -4.36
N LEU A 45 12.27 -0.81 -4.52
CA LEU A 45 12.55 -1.69 -5.64
C LEU A 45 11.67 -1.33 -6.84
N LYS A 46 12.30 -0.95 -7.95
CA LYS A 46 11.65 -0.72 -9.24
C LYS A 46 11.89 -1.92 -10.15
N VAL A 47 10.87 -2.33 -10.90
CA VAL A 47 10.97 -3.40 -11.90
C VAL A 47 10.72 -2.84 -13.29
N SER A 48 11.55 -3.23 -14.24
CA SER A 48 11.46 -2.86 -15.65
C SER A 48 11.56 -4.09 -16.54
N LYS A 49 11.41 -3.92 -17.85
CA LYS A 49 11.61 -5.00 -18.82
C LYS A 49 13.05 -5.53 -18.86
N PHE A 50 14.00 -4.77 -18.32
CA PHE A 50 15.43 -5.11 -18.34
C PHE A 50 15.89 -5.74 -17.04
N GLY A 51 15.13 -5.60 -15.96
CA GLY A 51 15.47 -6.10 -14.64
C GLY A 51 15.01 -5.17 -13.52
N MET A 52 15.54 -5.43 -12.33
CA MET A 52 15.19 -4.71 -11.11
C MET A 52 16.26 -3.67 -10.76
N THR A 53 15.84 -2.52 -10.26
CA THR A 53 16.73 -1.46 -9.79
C THR A 53 16.29 -0.97 -8.41
N ILE A 54 17.22 -0.37 -7.66
CA ILE A 54 16.98 0.07 -6.27
C ILE A 54 17.08 1.59 -6.22
N GLY A 55 16.03 2.24 -5.72
CA GLY A 55 15.95 3.69 -5.62
C GLY A 55 16.09 4.37 -6.99
N GLU A 56 17.04 5.28 -7.11
CA GLU A 56 17.37 5.99 -8.36
C GLU A 56 18.60 5.41 -9.06
N ASP A 57 19.23 4.36 -8.51
CA ASP A 57 20.41 3.75 -9.12
C ASP A 57 20.06 2.96 -10.39
N ALA A 58 20.96 3.00 -11.37
CA ALA A 58 20.77 2.36 -12.67
C ALA A 58 21.36 0.94 -12.74
N THR A 59 21.89 0.40 -11.65
CA THR A 59 22.36 -0.99 -11.55
C THR A 59 21.17 -1.92 -11.66
N ILE A 60 21.28 -2.87 -12.59
CA ILE A 60 20.23 -3.82 -12.89
C ILE A 60 20.57 -5.12 -12.20
N PHE A 61 19.64 -5.61 -11.41
CA PHE A 61 19.68 -6.92 -10.77
C PHE A 61 18.72 -7.86 -11.49
N ASP A 62 19.23 -9.01 -11.93
CA ASP A 62 18.41 -10.07 -12.50
C ASP A 62 17.70 -10.89 -11.42
N THR A 63 18.36 -11.05 -10.27
CA THR A 63 17.86 -11.81 -9.13
C THR A 63 18.31 -11.17 -7.82
N ILE A 64 17.41 -11.08 -6.84
CA ILE A 64 17.69 -10.58 -5.49
C ILE A 64 17.15 -11.60 -4.49
N PRO A 65 18.00 -12.24 -3.66
CA PRO A 65 17.54 -13.13 -2.61
C PRO A 65 16.96 -12.30 -1.46
N VAL A 66 15.72 -12.62 -1.08
CA VAL A 66 14.98 -11.88 -0.05
C VAL A 66 14.22 -12.79 0.90
N GLU A 67 13.84 -12.23 2.02
CA GLU A 67 12.85 -12.76 2.94
C GLU A 67 11.58 -11.91 2.89
N LEU A 68 10.43 -12.58 2.85
CA LEU A 68 9.10 -11.95 2.86
C LEU A 68 8.32 -12.44 4.08
N HIS A 69 7.89 -11.52 4.92
CA HIS A 69 6.93 -11.75 6.00
C HIS A 69 5.54 -11.39 5.51
N PHE A 70 4.62 -12.37 5.45
CA PHE A 70 3.30 -12.13 4.87
C PHE A 70 2.44 -11.17 5.71
N ALA A 71 2.65 -11.14 7.02
CA ALA A 71 1.94 -10.25 7.94
C ALA A 71 2.25 -8.75 7.69
N GLU A 72 3.42 -8.46 7.12
CA GLU A 72 3.86 -7.09 6.83
C GLU A 72 3.32 -6.57 5.49
N VAL A 73 2.70 -7.43 4.67
CA VAL A 73 2.16 -7.03 3.37
C VAL A 73 0.96 -6.11 3.56
N GLN A 74 1.05 -4.89 3.02
CA GLN A 74 0.00 -3.89 3.09
C GLN A 74 -0.86 -3.93 1.83
N TYR A 75 -1.97 -4.67 1.91
CA TYR A 75 -2.97 -4.71 0.83
C TYR A 75 -3.69 -3.37 0.72
N CYS A 76 -3.83 -2.89 -0.51
CA CYS A 76 -4.43 -1.60 -0.79
C CYS A 76 -5.10 -1.57 -2.16
N PHE A 77 -5.74 -0.45 -2.45
CA PHE A 77 -6.36 -0.20 -3.73
C PHE A 77 -5.72 1.00 -4.40
N GLY A 78 -5.60 0.93 -5.71
CA GLY A 78 -5.04 1.98 -6.54
C GLY A 78 -6.01 2.41 -7.63
N VAL A 79 -5.79 3.63 -8.14
CA VAL A 79 -6.39 4.09 -9.40
C VAL A 79 -5.30 4.75 -10.23
N ARG A 80 -5.34 4.53 -11.55
CA ARG A 80 -4.44 5.12 -12.54
C ARG A 80 -5.29 5.83 -13.58
N TYR A 81 -4.94 7.07 -13.90
CA TYR A 81 -5.67 7.88 -14.89
C TYR A 81 -4.77 8.95 -15.52
N GLY A 82 -5.20 9.52 -16.65
CA GLY A 82 -4.51 10.60 -17.33
C GLY A 82 -3.28 10.19 -18.15
N ASN A 83 -2.71 11.18 -18.86
CA ASN A 83 -1.49 11.05 -19.65
C ASN A 83 -0.68 12.36 -19.58
N PRO A 84 0.44 12.45 -18.82
CA PRO A 84 1.13 11.35 -18.15
C PRO A 84 0.30 10.72 -17.03
N ALA A 85 0.56 9.44 -16.76
CA ALA A 85 -0.24 8.66 -15.81
C ALA A 85 -0.07 9.16 -14.38
N VAL A 86 -1.20 9.46 -13.73
CA VAL A 86 -1.30 9.80 -12.31
C VAL A 86 -1.79 8.58 -11.56
N TYR A 87 -1.19 8.33 -10.40
CA TYR A 87 -1.55 7.25 -9.50
C TYR A 87 -2.02 7.80 -8.16
N ALA A 88 -3.08 7.22 -7.61
CA ALA A 88 -3.52 7.44 -6.24
C ALA A 88 -3.80 6.08 -5.60
N ARG A 89 -3.66 6.01 -4.27
CA ARG A 89 -3.81 4.78 -3.50
C ARG A 89 -4.57 5.04 -2.20
N THR A 90 -5.28 4.03 -1.73
CA THR A 90 -6.00 4.01 -0.44
C THR A 90 -5.76 2.67 0.26
N TYR A 91 -5.63 2.71 1.58
CA TYR A 91 -5.51 1.52 2.44
C TYR A 91 -6.81 1.20 3.17
N ASP A 92 -7.77 2.12 3.18
CA ASP A 92 -9.00 2.07 3.98
C ASP A 92 -10.28 2.24 3.14
N HIS A 93 -10.16 2.53 1.84
CA HIS A 93 -11.24 2.97 0.93
C HIS A 93 -11.97 4.25 1.35
N VAL A 94 -11.46 4.97 2.35
CA VAL A 94 -12.04 6.21 2.86
C VAL A 94 -11.20 7.39 2.41
N THR A 95 -9.87 7.32 2.57
CA THR A 95 -8.94 8.38 2.19
C THR A 95 -7.80 7.87 1.32
N ASP A 96 -7.32 8.72 0.42
CA ASP A 96 -6.07 8.45 -0.28
C ASP A 96 -4.86 8.75 0.62
N THR A 97 -3.66 8.33 0.19
CA THR A 97 -2.41 8.61 0.92
C THR A 97 -2.05 10.09 1.03
N LYS A 98 -2.84 10.99 0.42
CA LYS A 98 -2.71 12.45 0.51
C LYS A 98 -3.81 13.09 1.35
N GLY A 99 -4.66 12.27 2.01
CA GLY A 99 -5.74 12.72 2.89
C GLY A 99 -7.01 13.17 2.18
N ARG A 100 -7.15 12.94 0.87
CA ARG A 100 -8.38 13.25 0.11
C ARG A 100 -9.37 12.11 0.25
N TYR A 101 -10.67 12.42 0.26
CA TYR A 101 -11.69 11.38 0.26
C TYR A 101 -11.59 10.51 -0.99
N TRP A 102 -11.57 9.20 -0.80
CA TRP A 102 -11.30 8.25 -1.88
C TRP A 102 -12.35 8.31 -3.00
N HIS A 103 -13.63 8.48 -2.64
CA HIS A 103 -14.70 8.63 -3.62
C HIS A 103 -14.53 9.87 -4.53
N GLU A 104 -13.95 10.96 -4.02
CA GLU A 104 -13.66 12.15 -4.82
C GLU A 104 -12.50 11.91 -5.78
N VAL A 105 -11.48 11.18 -5.33
CA VAL A 105 -10.35 10.78 -6.17
C VAL A 105 -10.83 9.90 -7.32
N LEU A 106 -11.71 8.93 -7.04
CA LEU A 106 -12.31 8.08 -8.09
C LEU A 106 -13.19 8.88 -9.06
N ARG A 107 -13.97 9.85 -8.58
CA ARG A 107 -14.76 10.75 -9.44
C ARG A 107 -13.84 11.55 -10.37
N LEU A 108 -12.83 12.21 -9.82
CA LEU A 108 -11.86 13.00 -10.59
C LEU A 108 -11.12 12.13 -11.61
N ALA A 109 -10.72 10.92 -11.22
CA ALA A 109 -10.06 9.98 -12.13
C ALA A 109 -10.94 9.68 -13.35
N ARG A 110 -12.25 9.45 -13.13
CA ARG A 110 -13.23 9.18 -14.20
C ARG A 110 -13.58 10.39 -15.06
N GLU A 111 -13.44 11.61 -14.53
CA GLU A 111 -13.57 12.84 -15.33
C GLU A 111 -12.41 13.00 -16.32
N VAL A 112 -11.21 12.55 -15.95
CA VAL A 112 -10.01 12.60 -16.80
C VAL A 112 -9.94 11.40 -17.75
N ASP A 113 -10.30 10.22 -17.28
CA ASP A 113 -10.27 8.96 -18.02
C ASP A 113 -11.51 8.15 -17.63
N ALA A 114 -12.50 8.07 -18.52
CA ALA A 114 -13.78 7.41 -18.25
C ALA A 114 -13.63 5.93 -17.85
N GLU A 115 -12.55 5.27 -18.28
CA GLU A 115 -12.24 3.88 -17.97
C GLU A 115 -11.43 3.72 -16.68
N ALA A 116 -11.11 4.81 -15.98
CA ALA A 116 -10.41 4.77 -14.71
C ALA A 116 -11.23 3.99 -13.67
N ALA A 117 -10.66 2.86 -13.27
CA ALA A 117 -11.23 1.97 -12.29
C ALA A 117 -10.22 1.73 -11.17
N GLU A 118 -10.79 1.50 -9.98
CA GLU A 118 -10.04 0.99 -8.86
C GLU A 118 -9.52 -0.42 -9.17
N PHE A 119 -8.29 -0.70 -8.74
CA PHE A 119 -7.69 -2.03 -8.85
C PHE A 119 -7.01 -2.42 -7.53
N PRO A 120 -7.00 -3.72 -7.19
CA PRO A 120 -6.26 -4.21 -6.05
C PRO A 120 -4.74 -4.17 -6.30
N THR A 121 -4.00 -3.85 -5.26
CA THR A 121 -2.54 -3.82 -5.24
C THR A 121 -2.05 -4.12 -3.82
N ALA A 122 -0.74 -4.15 -3.63
CA ALA A 122 -0.12 -4.33 -2.34
C ALA A 122 1.24 -3.65 -2.33
N ASP A 123 1.59 -3.06 -1.19
CA ASP A 123 2.97 -2.69 -0.90
C ASP A 123 3.60 -3.84 -0.12
N VAL A 124 4.68 -4.38 -0.69
CA VAL A 124 5.32 -5.60 -0.23
C VAL A 124 6.73 -5.24 0.24
N PRO A 125 7.02 -5.36 1.54
CA PRO A 125 8.37 -5.23 2.07
C PRO A 125 9.16 -6.53 1.90
N PHE A 126 10.39 -6.44 1.41
CA PHE A 126 11.31 -7.56 1.26
C PHE A 126 12.58 -7.29 2.03
N VAL A 127 12.94 -8.18 2.95
CA VAL A 127 14.20 -8.09 3.71
C VAL A 127 15.32 -8.68 2.86
N VAL A 128 16.38 -7.92 2.61
CA VAL A 128 17.49 -8.34 1.75
C VAL A 128 18.37 -9.35 2.48
N LEU A 129 18.76 -10.45 1.79
CA LEU A 129 19.56 -11.53 2.37
C LEU A 129 21.06 -11.44 2.04
N SER A 130 21.51 -10.42 1.32
CA SER A 130 22.90 -10.19 0.94
C SER A 130 23.16 -8.74 0.55
N ASP A 131 24.33 -8.19 0.87
CA ASP A 131 24.76 -6.87 0.36
C ASP A 131 24.52 -6.72 -1.15
N LEU A 132 23.78 -5.68 -1.53
CA LEU A 132 23.55 -5.30 -2.92
C LEU A 132 24.41 -4.09 -3.23
N ARG A 133 25.22 -4.19 -4.28
CA ARG A 133 26.18 -3.15 -4.67
C ARG A 133 25.93 -2.69 -6.09
N ASP A 134 26.24 -1.44 -6.35
CA ASP A 134 26.17 -0.86 -7.69
C ASP A 134 27.32 -1.39 -8.57
N ARG A 135 27.37 -0.95 -9.84
CA ARG A 135 28.46 -1.32 -10.77
C ARG A 135 29.84 -0.80 -10.36
N ARG A 136 29.94 0.14 -9.43
CA ARG A 136 31.19 0.74 -8.92
C ARG A 136 31.64 0.07 -7.62
N GLY A 137 30.79 -0.74 -6.99
CA GLY A 137 31.04 -1.42 -5.72
C GLY A 137 30.45 -0.70 -4.49
N ASP A 138 29.77 0.43 -4.70
CA ASP A 138 29.11 1.18 -3.64
C ASP A 138 27.87 0.41 -3.14
N LEU A 139 27.66 0.42 -1.83
CA LEU A 139 26.57 -0.32 -1.19
C LEU A 139 25.23 0.39 -1.46
N LEU A 140 24.28 -0.33 -2.05
CA LEU A 140 22.91 0.14 -2.33
C LEU A 140 21.91 -0.32 -1.28
N ALA A 141 22.12 -1.52 -0.72
CA ALA A 141 21.36 -2.07 0.40
C ALA A 141 22.24 -3.09 1.14
N GLU A 142 22.22 -3.09 2.46
CA GLU A 142 22.88 -4.10 3.28
C GLU A 142 21.95 -5.28 3.58
N ILE A 143 22.55 -6.41 3.98
CA ILE A 143 21.77 -7.52 4.53
C ILE A 143 20.91 -7.03 5.71
N GLY A 144 19.60 -7.33 5.66
CA GLY A 144 18.63 -6.87 6.66
C GLY A 144 17.84 -5.63 6.26
N ASP A 145 18.28 -4.86 5.27
CA ASP A 145 17.51 -3.72 4.75
C ASP A 145 16.19 -4.18 4.13
N VAL A 146 15.18 -3.31 4.20
CA VAL A 146 13.84 -3.54 3.65
C VAL A 146 13.68 -2.81 2.31
N LEU A 147 13.52 -3.61 1.25
CA LEU A 147 13.13 -3.12 -0.06
C LEU A 147 11.62 -3.13 -0.22
N GLY A 148 11.03 -1.95 -0.42
CA GLY A 148 9.60 -1.80 -0.69
C GLY A 148 9.28 -1.98 -2.17
N HIS A 149 8.19 -2.67 -2.49
CA HIS A 149 7.66 -2.74 -3.86
C HIS A 149 6.14 -2.67 -3.91
N SER A 150 5.60 -1.80 -4.76
CA SER A 150 4.15 -1.75 -5.05
C SER A 150 3.81 -2.66 -6.23
N ILE A 151 2.98 -3.67 -6.00
CA ILE A 151 2.55 -4.63 -7.03
C ILE A 151 1.70 -3.92 -8.09
N SER A 152 2.16 -3.93 -9.34
CA SER A 152 1.44 -3.29 -10.45
C SER A 152 0.12 -4.00 -10.79
N ILE A 153 -0.78 -3.32 -11.50
CA ILE A 153 -2.04 -3.89 -12.02
C ILE A 153 -1.77 -5.18 -12.80
N THR A 154 -0.74 -5.18 -13.63
CA THR A 154 -0.34 -6.32 -14.46
C THR A 154 0.35 -7.41 -13.65
N GLY A 155 1.09 -7.05 -12.59
CA GLY A 155 1.73 -7.98 -11.66
C GLY A 155 0.79 -8.64 -10.66
N TRP A 156 -0.40 -8.07 -10.41
CA TRP A 156 -1.31 -8.57 -9.38
C TRP A 156 -1.66 -10.05 -9.53
N LYS A 157 -1.96 -10.51 -10.75
CA LYS A 157 -2.26 -11.93 -11.01
C LYS A 157 -1.07 -12.85 -10.71
N PHE A 158 0.16 -12.37 -10.92
CA PHE A 158 1.39 -13.11 -10.62
C PHE A 158 1.58 -13.22 -9.12
N PHE A 159 1.36 -12.12 -8.38
CA PHE A 159 1.43 -12.10 -6.92
C PHE A 159 0.36 -13.01 -6.29
N GLN A 160 -0.89 -12.95 -6.75
CA GLN A 160 -1.94 -13.87 -6.28
C GLN A 160 -1.61 -15.35 -6.57
N ARG A 161 -0.99 -15.64 -7.73
CA ARG A 161 -0.53 -16.99 -8.05
C ARG A 161 0.57 -17.43 -7.09
N PHE A 162 1.52 -16.55 -6.78
CA PHE A 162 2.56 -16.79 -5.77
C PHE A 162 1.94 -17.12 -4.41
N LEU A 163 1.03 -16.29 -3.88
CA LEU A 163 0.37 -16.53 -2.59
C LEU A 163 -0.35 -17.89 -2.56
N ARG A 164 -1.11 -18.22 -3.61
CA ARG A 164 -1.78 -19.53 -3.71
C ARG A 164 -0.79 -20.70 -3.77
N THR A 165 0.34 -20.54 -4.44
CA THR A 165 1.39 -21.57 -4.49
C THR A 165 2.01 -21.75 -3.12
N ALA A 166 2.37 -20.67 -2.42
CA ALA A 166 2.91 -20.74 -1.06
C ALA A 166 1.93 -21.46 -0.10
N GLN A 167 0.66 -21.08 -0.14
CA GLN A 167 -0.38 -21.71 0.67
C GLN A 167 -0.52 -23.22 0.38
N ARG A 168 -0.51 -23.63 -0.89
CA ARG A 168 -0.55 -25.05 -1.30
C ARG A 168 0.68 -25.84 -0.86
N SER A 169 1.82 -25.17 -0.71
CA SER A 169 3.06 -25.75 -0.18
C SER A 169 3.10 -25.80 1.35
N GLY A 170 1.99 -25.47 2.04
CA GLY A 170 1.88 -25.55 3.49
C GLY A 170 2.51 -24.37 4.25
N ILE A 171 2.75 -23.25 3.56
CA ILE A 171 3.17 -21.99 4.17
C ILE A 171 1.90 -21.22 4.57
N ASP A 172 1.84 -20.76 5.82
CA ASP A 172 0.77 -19.87 6.27
C ASP A 172 1.01 -18.47 5.70
N ILE A 173 0.17 -18.06 4.75
CA ILE A 173 0.27 -16.75 4.08
C ILE A 173 -0.37 -15.60 4.89
N HIS A 174 -0.81 -15.84 6.12
CA HIS A 174 -1.33 -14.80 7.02
C HIS A 174 -0.29 -14.36 8.04
N VAL A 175 0.56 -15.29 8.51
CA VAL A 175 1.55 -15.01 9.58
C VAL A 175 2.93 -15.57 9.31
N GLY A 176 3.09 -16.41 8.28
CA GLY A 176 4.36 -17.04 7.97
C GLY A 176 5.36 -16.09 7.31
N ALA A 177 6.56 -16.61 7.14
CA ALA A 177 7.62 -15.97 6.38
C ALA A 177 8.30 -16.98 5.46
N VAL A 178 8.84 -16.48 4.34
CA VAL A 178 9.55 -17.29 3.34
C VAL A 178 10.82 -16.60 2.90
N ARG A 179 11.81 -17.40 2.54
CA ARG A 179 12.93 -16.96 1.69
C ARG A 179 12.59 -17.27 0.24
N LEU A 180 12.88 -16.35 -0.65
CA LEU A 180 12.64 -16.51 -2.08
C LEU A 180 13.62 -15.66 -2.87
N ASP A 181 13.72 -15.96 -4.16
CA ASP A 181 14.43 -15.12 -5.11
C ASP A 181 13.42 -14.25 -5.84
N LEU A 182 13.61 -12.93 -5.75
CA LEU A 182 12.94 -12.00 -6.64
C LEU A 182 13.62 -12.04 -7.98
N GLY A 183 12.84 -12.11 -9.04
CA GLY A 183 13.29 -11.90 -10.41
C GLY A 183 12.32 -11.01 -11.16
N PHE A 184 12.44 -10.98 -12.48
CA PHE A 184 11.52 -10.24 -13.33
C PHE A 184 11.12 -11.04 -14.57
N GLU A 185 9.95 -10.72 -15.11
CA GLU A 185 9.49 -11.18 -16.41
C GLU A 185 9.12 -9.96 -17.26
N ALA A 186 9.75 -9.84 -18.43
CA ALA A 186 9.42 -8.79 -19.39
C ALA A 186 8.03 -9.01 -19.98
N GLN A 187 7.26 -7.94 -20.08
CA GLN A 187 5.92 -7.92 -20.64
C GLN A 187 5.87 -6.85 -21.73
N SER A 188 5.05 -7.07 -22.76
CA SER A 188 4.90 -6.14 -23.88
C SER A 188 3.47 -6.11 -24.36
N ASN A 189 3.01 -4.93 -24.77
CA ASN A 189 1.79 -4.76 -25.57
C ASN A 189 1.97 -3.61 -26.57
N GLN A 190 0.90 -3.24 -27.28
CA GLN A 190 0.93 -2.15 -28.26
C GLN A 190 1.31 -0.78 -27.67
N LYS A 191 1.16 -0.58 -26.35
CA LYS A 191 1.44 0.68 -25.65
C LYS A 191 2.85 0.74 -25.06
N GLY A 192 3.61 -0.33 -25.12
CA GLY A 192 5.01 -0.39 -24.67
C GLY A 192 5.37 -1.67 -23.93
N ASP A 193 6.52 -1.62 -23.29
CA ASP A 193 7.13 -2.75 -22.58
C ASP A 193 7.33 -2.40 -21.10
N TRP A 194 7.16 -3.39 -20.22
CA TRP A 194 7.36 -3.24 -18.78
C TRP A 194 7.88 -4.55 -18.17
N GLY A 195 8.15 -4.55 -16.87
CA GLY A 195 8.48 -5.76 -16.12
C GLY A 195 7.43 -6.04 -15.04
N VAL A 196 7.30 -7.30 -14.65
CA VAL A 196 6.60 -7.73 -13.44
C VAL A 196 7.55 -8.57 -12.60
N LEU A 197 7.44 -8.49 -11.27
CA LEU A 197 8.23 -9.34 -10.38
C LEU A 197 7.84 -10.82 -10.52
N THR A 198 8.83 -11.68 -10.45
CA THR A 198 8.67 -13.13 -10.31
C THR A 198 9.17 -13.58 -8.94
N PHE A 199 8.58 -14.66 -8.43
CA PHE A 199 8.86 -15.20 -7.11
C PHE A 199 9.25 -16.67 -7.28
N THR A 200 10.52 -16.99 -7.08
CA THR A 200 11.06 -18.34 -7.32
C THR A 200 11.83 -18.84 -6.09
N ASN A 201 12.24 -20.11 -6.10
CA ASN A 201 13.04 -20.73 -5.03
C ASN A 201 12.46 -20.55 -3.62
N ILE A 202 11.13 -20.63 -3.51
CA ILE A 202 10.40 -20.41 -2.26
C ILE A 202 10.78 -21.47 -1.22
N GLN A 203 11.29 -21.01 -0.09
CA GLN A 203 11.68 -21.82 1.05
C GLN A 203 10.95 -21.33 2.29
N ARG A 204 10.31 -22.25 3.00
CA ARG A 204 9.68 -21.95 4.28
C ARG A 204 10.74 -21.66 5.34
N LEU A 205 10.54 -20.58 6.10
CA LEU A 205 11.31 -20.34 7.32
C LEU A 205 10.77 -21.23 8.45
N LYS A 206 11.68 -21.90 9.14
CA LYS A 206 11.36 -22.85 10.22
C LYS A 206 10.94 -22.12 11.48
#